data_AF-A0A0P7U9N7-F1
#
_entry.id   AF-A0A0P7U9N7-F1
#
_cell.length_a   1.000
_cell.length_b   1.000
_cell.length_c   1.000
_cell.angle_alpha   90.00
_cell.angle_beta   90.00
_cell.angle_gamma   90.00
#
_symmetry.space_group_name_H-M   'P 1'
#
loop_
_entity.id
_entity.type
_entity.pdbx_description
1 polymer ?
#
loop_
_entity_poly.entity_id
_entity_poly.type
_entity_poly.pdbx_seq_one_letter_code
_entity_poly.pdbx_strand_id
1 'polypeptide(L)'
;MKGTSTALCGNVELGSALSQSEDMLNKHLELSAQAQDMAGELSAAVELVTQLEELESVEAAQFSGRSGLLREELRALSRSLAERVETLRAYVCFLRTAEEVDERMQSLQQGYRERPQDEVCEEESECRWQGLLERFLTMQDQGHGFIRSSTMVSKSLGLDVTAAVGVVEKAMAHLSKKKAALMDLWVSWQLQVSHIKSVKKQWKKFKEHLKKTVHDLEAMGEVLAPVSSADLGSDLVTVTKLQENFQRVKPHLMQLNAEVEYLVKISELFTQRGIPVKEKSEKVAELLHVHQGVKEKAKECENILGTAVRFHQVYDELENMLLSTSASPLPGTSHAHLQLTQHQERRSHAHHLYQLAITLGAEVTNAVRQAHALGFSVQRLQGRLERLQRESEGWWAEAERREENLLSNVHHCLFKEELHELRESFKELKKKFNNLKFSYVKRNEKARNLKAVKNQIQQMELYVEKLQVLQKKVQTFALKVSTSTEKQLVGGGPREMEDAVNELRRQLGDLGKALEEYKQSLERTARLQQAVDEFQFWCDELSSTIVRVGKFSSECGTKEAVAVLYRQFEKFVWPMVPQQEERIQQITEVALRLHGPEEGKKFVEKTTARHNEIVESIKELCSGLLDLEAKLP
;
A
#
# COMPACT_ATOMS: atom_id res chain seq x y z
N MET A 1 121.24 35.64 -4.09
CA MET A 1 119.94 36.07 -3.54
C MET A 1 119.52 37.50 -3.97
N LYS A 2 119.49 37.83 -5.27
CA LYS A 2 118.92 39.13 -5.75
C LYS A 2 117.55 38.99 -6.44
N GLY A 3 117.06 37.77 -6.66
CA GLY A 3 115.76 37.50 -7.29
C GLY A 3 114.61 37.10 -6.36
N THR A 4 114.91 36.74 -5.10
CA THR A 4 113.90 36.24 -4.14
C THR A 4 113.39 37.30 -3.16
N SER A 5 114.13 38.40 -2.97
CA SER A 5 113.78 39.44 -1.99
C SER A 5 112.63 40.37 -2.42
N THR A 6 112.33 40.50 -3.72
CA THR A 6 111.27 41.37 -4.23
C THR A 6 109.88 40.75 -4.17
N ALA A 7 109.76 39.42 -4.03
CA ALA A 7 108.47 38.72 -3.98
C ALA A 7 107.79 38.77 -2.59
N LEU A 8 108.51 39.19 -1.55
CA LEU A 8 108.05 39.13 -0.15
C LEU A 8 107.66 40.49 0.46
N CYS A 9 107.90 41.60 -0.25
CA CYS A 9 107.72 42.97 0.25
C CYS A 9 106.43 43.69 -0.20
N GLY A 10 105.60 43.08 -1.04
CA GLY A 10 104.28 43.64 -1.44
C GLY A 10 103.14 43.01 -0.64
N ASN A 11 102.08 43.77 -0.37
CA ASN A 11 100.83 43.20 0.14
C ASN A 11 100.28 42.20 -0.88
N VAL A 12 100.32 40.91 -0.56
CA VAL A 12 99.79 39.85 -1.43
C VAL A 12 98.35 39.57 -1.04
N GLU A 13 97.43 39.67 -2.01
CA GLU A 13 96.04 39.27 -1.83
C GLU A 13 95.94 37.75 -1.71
N LEU A 14 95.16 37.28 -0.74
CA LEU A 14 95.01 35.85 -0.42
C LEU A 14 94.10 35.11 -1.42
N GLY A 15 93.51 35.82 -2.39
CA GLY A 15 92.53 35.28 -3.33
C GLY A 15 91.12 35.17 -2.73
N SER A 16 90.09 35.24 -3.58
CA SER A 16 88.68 35.11 -3.17
C SER A 16 88.06 33.76 -3.54
N ALA A 17 88.74 32.97 -4.36
CA ALA A 17 88.34 31.62 -4.76
C ALA A 17 89.28 30.58 -4.12
N LEU A 18 88.74 29.41 -3.75
CA LEU A 18 89.51 28.34 -3.12
C LEU A 18 90.75 27.96 -3.92
N SER A 19 90.60 27.75 -5.23
CA SER A 19 91.72 27.38 -6.13
C SER A 19 92.87 28.39 -6.11
N GLN A 20 92.55 29.68 -6.11
CA GLN A 20 93.55 30.76 -6.05
C GLN A 20 94.29 30.76 -4.71
N SER A 21 93.56 30.56 -3.61
CA SER A 21 94.12 30.52 -2.26
C SER A 21 94.94 29.25 -1.99
N GLU A 22 94.55 28.12 -2.59
CA GLU A 22 95.29 26.85 -2.55
C GLU A 22 96.63 26.95 -3.30
N ASP A 23 96.62 27.50 -4.51
CA ASP A 23 97.84 27.76 -5.28
C ASP A 23 98.79 28.69 -4.51
N MET A 24 98.24 29.72 -3.85
CA MET A 24 98.99 30.65 -3.03
C MET A 24 99.61 29.96 -1.79
N LEU A 25 98.84 29.09 -1.12
CA LEU A 25 99.33 28.29 0.01
C LEU A 25 100.45 27.34 -0.43
N ASN A 26 100.29 26.63 -1.56
CA ASN A 26 101.28 25.71 -2.09
C ASN A 26 102.59 26.42 -2.42
N LYS A 27 102.51 27.58 -3.07
CA LYS A 27 103.68 28.42 -3.35
C LYS A 27 104.40 28.88 -2.09
N HIS A 28 103.67 29.23 -1.04
CA HIS A 28 104.27 29.61 0.25
C HIS A 28 104.84 28.42 1.03
N LEU A 29 104.27 27.22 0.89
CA LEU A 29 104.85 25.99 1.42
C LEU A 29 106.17 25.65 0.72
N GLU A 30 106.24 25.78 -0.61
CA GLU A 30 107.47 25.59 -1.38
C GLU A 30 108.57 26.59 -0.97
N LEU A 31 108.22 27.88 -0.83
CA LEU A 31 109.15 28.91 -0.35
C LEU A 31 109.61 28.65 1.08
N SER A 32 108.73 28.13 1.94
CA SER A 32 109.08 27.73 3.31
C SER A 32 110.04 26.54 3.32
N ALA A 33 109.85 25.55 2.45
CA ALA A 33 110.75 24.41 2.31
C ALA A 33 112.13 24.87 1.81
N GLN A 34 112.17 25.71 0.77
CA GLN A 34 113.43 26.30 0.26
C GLN A 34 114.16 27.12 1.33
N ALA A 35 113.44 27.88 2.17
CA ALA A 35 114.03 28.61 3.27
C ALA A 35 114.61 27.69 4.36
N GLN A 36 113.97 26.55 4.63
CA GLN A 36 114.49 25.52 5.54
C GLN A 36 115.73 24.82 4.98
N ASP A 37 115.74 24.48 3.70
CA ASP A 37 116.89 23.88 3.03
C ASP A 37 118.09 24.83 3.06
N MET A 38 117.89 26.10 2.71
CA MET A 38 118.92 27.15 2.83
C MET A 38 119.38 27.35 4.28
N ALA A 39 118.52 27.12 5.28
CA ALA A 39 118.91 27.21 6.69
C ALA A 39 119.78 26.02 7.10
N GLY A 40 119.51 24.83 6.57
CA GLY A 40 120.36 23.65 6.71
C GLY A 40 121.74 23.85 6.07
N GLU A 41 121.78 24.37 4.84
CA GLU A 41 123.03 24.71 4.14
C GLU A 41 123.82 25.79 4.89
N LEU A 42 123.15 26.82 5.42
CA LEU A 42 123.79 27.86 6.22
C LEU A 42 124.28 27.33 7.57
N SER A 43 123.60 26.35 8.17
CA SER A 43 124.08 25.69 9.38
C SER A 43 125.39 24.94 9.12
N ALA A 44 125.44 24.17 8.03
CA ALA A 44 126.67 23.49 7.59
C ALA A 44 127.79 24.51 7.26
N ALA A 45 127.45 25.63 6.61
CA ALA A 45 128.41 26.69 6.33
C ALA A 45 128.93 27.36 7.61
N VAL A 46 128.11 27.55 8.65
CA VAL A 46 128.57 28.11 9.92
C VAL A 46 129.42 27.09 10.68
N GLU A 47 129.12 25.80 10.62
CA GLU A 47 129.98 24.75 11.19
C GLU A 47 131.39 24.77 10.55
N LEU A 48 131.47 24.97 9.24
CA LEU A 48 132.74 25.18 8.54
C LEU A 48 133.45 26.47 8.98
N VAL A 49 132.70 27.55 9.20
CA VAL A 49 133.27 28.81 9.72
C VAL A 49 133.80 28.65 11.14
N THR A 50 133.13 27.89 12.02
CA THR A 50 133.63 27.59 13.36
C THR A 50 134.90 26.73 13.34
N GLN A 51 135.02 25.80 12.39
CA GLN A 51 136.27 25.04 12.17
C GLN A 51 137.40 25.95 11.65
N LEU A 52 137.09 26.97 10.84
CA LEU A 52 138.07 27.96 10.40
C LEU A 52 138.50 28.92 11.53
N GLU A 53 137.63 29.19 12.51
CA GLU A 53 137.97 29.93 13.74
C GLU A 53 138.91 29.11 14.65
N GLU A 54 138.73 27.79 14.76
CA GLU A 54 139.63 26.88 15.49
C GLU A 54 141.04 26.79 14.88
N LEU A 55 141.19 27.11 13.59
CA LEU A 55 142.45 27.11 12.85
C LEU A 55 143.14 28.50 12.81
N GLU A 56 142.69 29.47 13.61
CA GLU A 56 143.23 30.83 13.72
C GLU A 56 143.28 31.61 12.39
N SER A 57 142.34 31.36 11.47
CA SER A 57 142.27 32.08 10.19
C SER A 57 141.80 33.54 10.35
N VAL A 58 142.52 34.48 9.71
CA VAL A 58 142.22 35.93 9.73
C VAL A 58 140.87 36.25 9.05
N GLU A 59 140.40 35.39 8.15
CA GLU A 59 139.16 35.58 7.38
C GLU A 59 137.91 35.08 8.15
N ALA A 60 138.12 34.28 9.20
CA ALA A 60 137.04 33.63 9.95
C ALA A 60 136.10 34.62 10.64
N ALA A 61 136.62 35.71 11.22
CA ALA A 61 135.81 36.74 11.88
C ALA A 61 134.87 37.48 10.91
N GLN A 62 135.28 37.69 9.64
CA GLN A 62 134.43 38.32 8.62
C GLN A 62 133.32 37.37 8.14
N PHE A 63 133.63 36.08 7.99
CA PHE A 63 132.63 35.06 7.65
C PHE A 63 131.66 34.79 8.80
N SER A 64 132.13 34.86 10.05
CA SER A 64 131.32 34.74 11.27
C SER A 64 130.30 35.89 11.37
N GLY A 65 130.73 37.14 11.16
CA GLY A 65 129.83 38.30 11.13
C GLY A 65 128.79 38.25 10.00
N ARG A 66 129.20 37.85 8.78
CA ARG A 66 128.29 37.71 7.64
C ARG A 66 127.30 36.55 7.78
N SER A 67 127.77 35.40 8.29
CA SER A 67 126.92 34.23 8.49
C SER A 67 125.94 34.42 9.66
N GLY A 68 126.32 35.17 10.71
CA GLY A 68 125.43 35.63 11.78
C GLY A 68 124.28 36.49 11.26
N LEU A 69 124.58 37.52 10.47
CA LEU A 69 123.57 38.37 9.83
C LEU A 69 122.65 37.58 8.89
N LEU A 70 123.22 36.74 8.01
CA LEU A 70 122.44 35.92 7.08
C LEU A 70 121.53 34.93 7.84
N ARG A 71 121.99 34.40 8.97
CA ARG A 71 121.22 33.49 9.82
C ARG A 71 120.06 34.23 10.51
N GLU A 72 120.28 35.46 10.96
CA GLU A 72 119.22 36.28 11.55
C GLU A 72 118.17 36.67 10.51
N GLU A 73 118.58 37.11 9.31
CA GLU A 73 117.69 37.41 8.20
C GLU A 73 116.91 36.18 7.74
N LEU A 74 117.56 35.02 7.59
CA LEU A 74 116.90 33.77 7.20
C LEU A 74 115.96 33.22 8.28
N ARG A 75 116.30 33.38 9.57
CA ARG A 75 115.38 33.05 10.67
C ARG A 75 114.18 33.99 10.70
N ALA A 76 114.36 35.28 10.44
CA ALA A 76 113.26 36.24 10.35
C ALA A 76 112.34 35.92 9.17
N LEU A 77 112.93 35.60 8.00
CA LEU A 77 112.20 35.15 6.82
C LEU A 77 111.44 33.84 7.07
N SER A 78 112.08 32.85 7.71
CA SER A 78 111.46 31.55 8.02
C SER A 78 110.30 31.68 9.00
N ARG A 79 110.43 32.53 10.03
CA ARG A 79 109.32 32.84 10.96
C ARG A 79 108.17 33.55 10.24
N SER A 80 108.49 34.54 9.39
CA SER A 80 107.47 35.25 8.61
C SER A 80 106.74 34.31 7.63
N LEU A 81 107.47 33.43 6.93
CA LEU A 81 106.88 32.42 6.05
C LEU A 81 106.02 31.42 6.81
N ALA A 82 106.46 30.95 7.98
CA ALA A 82 105.67 30.05 8.82
C ALA A 82 104.33 30.69 9.25
N GLU A 83 104.35 31.94 9.73
CA GLU A 83 103.14 32.68 10.12
C GLU A 83 102.20 32.93 8.92
N ARG A 84 102.76 33.22 7.73
CA ARG A 84 101.98 33.35 6.47
C ARG A 84 101.34 32.03 6.07
N VAL A 85 102.08 30.92 6.13
CA VAL A 85 101.58 29.58 5.81
C VAL A 85 100.47 29.17 6.78
N GLU A 86 100.61 29.42 8.07
CA GLU A 86 99.56 29.14 9.06
C GLU A 86 98.29 29.95 8.79
N THR A 87 98.43 31.24 8.48
CA THR A 87 97.31 32.13 8.14
C THR A 87 96.60 31.67 6.85
N LEU A 88 97.36 31.37 5.80
CA LEU A 88 96.85 30.83 4.54
C LEU A 88 96.18 29.47 4.70
N ARG A 89 96.75 28.59 5.53
CA ARG A 89 96.19 27.27 5.81
C ARG A 89 94.84 27.39 6.50
N ALA A 90 94.72 28.26 7.50
CA ALA A 90 93.45 28.52 8.17
C ALA A 90 92.39 29.08 7.20
N TYR A 91 92.78 29.99 6.31
CA TYR A 91 91.90 30.58 5.29
C TYR A 91 91.43 29.54 4.24
N VAL A 92 92.36 28.76 3.70
CA VAL A 92 92.06 27.68 2.72
C VAL A 92 91.19 26.59 3.35
N CYS A 93 91.46 26.21 4.61
CA CYS A 93 90.62 25.26 5.34
C CYS A 93 89.17 25.77 5.49
N PHE A 94 88.98 27.06 5.79
CA PHE A 94 87.66 27.68 5.82
C PHE A 94 86.99 27.64 4.44
N LEU A 95 87.66 28.10 3.38
CA LEU A 95 87.09 28.15 2.03
C LEU A 95 86.68 26.76 1.53
N ARG A 96 87.52 25.75 1.78
CA ARG A 96 87.23 24.36 1.42
C ARG A 96 85.99 23.83 2.14
N THR A 97 85.86 24.13 3.43
CA THR A 97 84.68 23.71 4.21
C THR A 97 83.44 24.51 3.81
N ALA A 98 83.58 25.78 3.40
CA ALA A 98 82.48 26.61 2.92
C ALA A 98 81.92 26.13 1.56
N GLU A 99 82.77 25.74 0.61
CA GLU A 99 82.34 25.13 -0.65
C GLU A 99 81.62 23.80 -0.42
N GLU A 100 82.17 22.92 0.43
CA GLU A 100 81.53 21.64 0.77
C GLU A 100 80.14 21.84 1.42
N VAL A 101 80.00 22.82 2.31
CA VAL A 101 78.71 23.19 2.90
C VAL A 101 77.75 23.71 1.84
N ASP A 102 78.21 24.54 0.90
CA ASP A 102 77.36 25.06 -0.17
C ASP A 102 76.84 23.95 -1.09
N GLU A 103 77.70 23.01 -1.49
CA GLU A 103 77.36 21.84 -2.31
C GLU A 103 76.34 20.94 -1.60
N ARG A 104 76.57 20.61 -0.33
CA ARG A 104 75.62 19.85 0.49
C ARG A 104 74.27 20.55 0.61
N MET A 105 74.25 21.88 0.76
CA MET A 105 73.02 22.67 0.76
C MET A 105 72.28 22.60 -0.58
N GLN A 106 72.98 22.62 -1.72
CA GLN A 106 72.36 22.51 -3.04
C GLN A 106 71.72 21.13 -3.25
N SER A 107 72.44 20.06 -2.89
CA SER A 107 71.93 18.68 -2.97
C SER A 107 70.66 18.48 -2.15
N LEU A 108 70.65 18.97 -0.89
CA LEU A 108 69.47 18.91 -0.03
C LEU A 108 68.32 19.78 -0.56
N GLN A 109 68.61 20.96 -1.10
CA GLN A 109 67.59 21.83 -1.67
C GLN A 109 66.88 21.18 -2.86
N GLN A 110 67.60 20.44 -3.71
CA GLN A 110 67.01 19.70 -4.82
C GLN A 110 66.12 18.56 -4.29
N GLY A 111 66.59 17.80 -3.30
CA GLY A 111 65.82 16.72 -2.69
C GLY A 111 64.52 17.18 -2.00
N TYR A 112 64.51 18.36 -1.36
CA TYR A 112 63.31 18.86 -0.67
C TYR A 112 62.31 19.58 -1.59
N ARG A 113 62.72 20.02 -2.79
CA ARG A 113 61.80 20.57 -3.79
C ARG A 113 60.92 19.51 -4.44
N GLU A 114 61.43 18.28 -4.53
CA GLU A 114 60.68 17.16 -5.05
C GLU A 114 59.68 16.64 -4.02
N ARG A 115 58.51 16.21 -4.47
CA ARG A 115 57.50 15.67 -3.58
C ARG A 115 58.04 14.37 -2.97
N PRO A 116 58.01 14.18 -1.63
CA PRO A 116 58.50 12.97 -1.02
C PRO A 116 57.81 11.74 -1.63
N GLN A 117 58.60 10.85 -2.21
CA GLN A 117 58.13 9.57 -2.74
C GLN A 117 57.83 8.57 -1.61
N ASP A 118 57.13 7.50 -1.96
CA ASP A 118 56.56 6.55 -0.99
C ASP A 118 57.60 5.80 -0.12
N GLU A 119 58.87 5.80 -0.54
CA GLU A 119 59.99 5.06 0.07
C GLU A 119 61.14 5.95 0.53
N VAL A 120 60.91 7.26 0.77
CA VAL A 120 62.02 8.09 1.28
C VAL A 120 62.35 7.69 2.72
N CYS A 121 63.57 7.22 2.94
CA CYS A 121 64.10 6.93 4.26
C CYS A 121 64.26 8.26 5.02
N GLU A 122 63.35 8.50 5.96
CA GLU A 122 63.37 9.69 6.84
C GLU A 122 64.67 9.74 7.64
N GLU A 123 65.15 8.58 8.09
CA GLU A 123 66.41 8.45 8.83
C GLU A 123 67.61 8.89 7.98
N GLU A 124 67.71 8.46 6.71
CA GLU A 124 68.78 8.90 5.81
C GLU A 124 68.71 10.41 5.50
N SER A 125 67.50 10.98 5.44
CA SER A 125 67.31 12.39 5.12
C SER A 125 67.57 13.28 6.34
N GLU A 126 67.20 12.81 7.52
CA GLU A 126 67.52 13.41 8.82
C GLU A 126 69.03 13.34 9.09
N CYS A 127 69.69 12.21 8.83
CA CYS A 127 71.15 12.09 8.92
C CYS A 127 71.86 13.07 7.97
N ARG A 128 71.38 13.24 6.74
CA ARG A 128 71.95 14.23 5.79
C ARG A 128 71.76 15.67 6.27
N TRP A 129 70.60 16.00 6.85
CA TRP A 129 70.35 17.31 7.45
C TRP A 129 71.25 17.58 8.67
N GLN A 130 71.37 16.62 9.58
CA GLN A 130 72.24 16.71 10.76
C GLN A 130 73.71 16.84 10.34
N GLY A 131 74.17 16.04 9.37
CA GLY A 131 75.52 16.12 8.82
C GLY A 131 75.83 17.45 8.10
N LEU A 132 74.82 18.10 7.50
CA LEU A 132 74.97 19.47 7.00
C LEU A 132 75.15 20.47 8.17
N LEU A 133 74.35 20.36 9.23
CA LEU A 133 74.40 21.27 10.37
C LEU A 133 75.75 21.21 11.10
N GLU A 134 76.29 20.01 11.29
CA GLU A 134 77.60 19.80 11.90
C GLU A 134 78.72 20.43 11.06
N ARG A 135 78.70 20.21 9.73
CA ARG A 135 79.68 20.78 8.82
C ARG A 135 79.56 22.30 8.74
N PHE A 136 78.35 22.83 8.81
CA PHE A 136 78.07 24.26 8.87
C PHE A 136 78.64 24.91 10.13
N LEU A 137 78.51 24.27 11.30
CA LEU A 137 79.11 24.74 12.55
C LEU A 137 80.64 24.74 12.45
N THR A 138 81.22 23.66 11.88
CA THR A 138 82.67 23.58 11.63
C THR A 138 83.16 24.73 10.75
N MET A 139 82.42 25.09 9.69
CA MET A 139 82.73 26.23 8.82
C MET A 139 82.66 27.55 9.58
N GLN A 140 81.65 27.77 10.42
CA GLN A 140 81.55 28.97 11.26
C GLN A 140 82.70 29.06 12.25
N ASP A 141 83.04 27.97 12.93
CA ASP A 141 84.14 27.92 13.90
C ASP A 141 85.49 28.21 13.22
N GLN A 142 85.72 27.65 12.03
CA GLN A 142 86.90 27.95 11.23
C GLN A 142 86.94 29.41 10.76
N GLY A 143 85.81 29.96 10.31
CA GLY A 143 85.71 31.35 9.87
C GLY A 143 85.95 32.34 11.02
N HIS A 144 85.30 32.12 12.17
CA HIS A 144 85.53 32.92 13.37
C HIS A 144 86.95 32.74 13.93
N GLY A 145 87.51 31.52 13.86
CA GLY A 145 88.88 31.22 14.25
C GLY A 145 89.90 31.94 13.37
N PHE A 146 89.68 31.96 12.05
CA PHE A 146 90.47 32.73 11.10
C PHE A 146 90.38 34.22 11.41
N ILE A 147 89.18 34.80 11.52
CA ILE A 147 88.98 36.23 11.81
C ILE A 147 89.66 36.64 13.13
N ARG A 148 89.58 35.81 14.17
CA ARG A 148 90.23 36.11 15.47
C ARG A 148 91.75 36.10 15.34
N SER A 149 92.29 35.09 14.65
CA SER A 149 93.74 34.95 14.44
C SER A 149 94.28 36.07 13.55
N SER A 150 93.51 36.44 12.52
CA SER A 150 93.82 37.48 11.54
C SER A 150 93.85 38.88 12.16
N THR A 151 93.06 39.12 13.21
CA THR A 151 93.06 40.37 13.98
C THR A 151 94.31 40.52 14.87
N MET A 152 94.96 39.41 15.22
CA MET A 152 96.18 39.36 16.05
C MET A 152 97.48 39.36 15.23
N VAL A 153 97.38 39.14 13.92
CA VAL A 153 98.51 39.13 12.98
C VAL A 153 99.03 40.55 12.75
N SER A 154 100.34 40.76 12.93
CA SER A 154 100.95 42.07 12.77
C SER A 154 100.95 42.55 11.31
N LYS A 155 100.84 43.88 11.09
CA LYS A 155 101.00 44.51 9.75
C LYS A 155 102.34 44.18 9.05
N SER A 156 103.27 43.54 9.75
CA SER A 156 104.58 43.15 9.22
C SER A 156 104.56 41.94 8.28
N LEU A 157 103.44 41.20 8.20
CA LEU A 157 103.35 40.02 7.34
C LEU A 157 103.11 40.30 5.86
N GLY A 158 102.82 41.53 5.41
CA GLY A 158 102.65 41.83 3.98
C GLY A 158 101.60 40.97 3.25
N LEU A 159 100.60 40.47 3.96
CA LEU A 159 99.42 39.78 3.41
C LEU A 159 98.20 40.71 3.55
N ASP A 160 97.33 40.77 2.55
CA ASP A 160 96.04 41.47 2.67
C ASP A 160 95.02 40.60 3.40
N VAL A 161 95.21 40.54 4.70
CA VAL A 161 94.37 39.81 5.65
C VAL A 161 92.97 40.46 5.77
N THR A 162 92.86 41.77 5.53
CA THR A 162 91.60 42.51 5.60
C THR A 162 90.62 42.15 4.49
N ALA A 163 91.10 42.00 3.25
CA ALA A 163 90.29 41.52 2.14
C ALA A 163 89.79 40.08 2.38
N ALA A 164 90.66 39.20 2.90
CA ALA A 164 90.28 37.83 3.23
C ALA A 164 89.23 37.74 4.34
N VAL A 165 89.33 38.56 5.39
CA VAL A 165 88.29 38.68 6.43
C VAL A 165 86.94 39.03 5.80
N GLY A 166 86.91 40.01 4.88
CA GLY A 166 85.68 40.37 4.17
C GLY A 166 85.10 39.24 3.31
N VAL A 167 85.94 38.41 2.70
CA VAL A 167 85.51 37.19 1.98
C VAL A 167 84.90 36.16 2.94
N VAL A 168 85.56 35.90 4.09
CA VAL A 168 85.07 34.98 5.12
C VAL A 168 83.72 35.43 5.68
N GLU A 169 83.58 36.70 6.05
CA GLU A 169 82.33 37.27 6.56
C GLU A 169 81.20 37.18 5.52
N LYS A 170 81.48 37.51 4.26
CA LYS A 170 80.51 37.42 3.17
C LYS A 170 80.07 35.99 2.91
N ALA A 171 81.00 35.03 2.90
CA ALA A 171 80.71 33.62 2.72
C ALA A 171 79.85 33.07 3.88
N MET A 172 80.22 33.36 5.13
CA MET A 172 79.44 32.97 6.31
C MET A 172 78.03 33.57 6.29
N ALA A 173 77.88 34.85 5.93
CA ALA A 173 76.58 35.51 5.84
C ALA A 173 75.71 34.92 4.71
N HIS A 174 76.29 34.67 3.54
CA HIS A 174 75.61 34.04 2.41
C HIS A 174 75.10 32.64 2.77
N LEU A 175 75.98 31.79 3.32
CA LEU A 175 75.62 30.42 3.73
C LEU A 175 74.62 30.42 4.89
N SER A 176 74.68 31.37 5.81
CA SER A 176 73.68 31.54 6.88
C SER A 176 72.30 31.86 6.34
N LYS A 177 72.21 32.74 5.33
CA LYS A 177 70.94 33.04 4.65
C LYS A 177 70.40 31.81 3.91
N LYS A 178 71.28 31.08 3.21
CA LYS A 178 70.91 29.84 2.50
C LYS A 178 70.43 28.75 3.44
N LYS A 179 71.06 28.59 4.61
CA LYS A 179 70.64 27.69 5.70
C LYS A 179 69.22 27.98 6.18
N ALA A 180 68.87 29.25 6.40
CA ALA A 180 67.52 29.62 6.85
C ALA A 180 66.45 29.24 5.82
N ALA A 181 66.67 29.55 4.53
CA ALA A 181 65.76 29.14 3.46
C ALA A 181 65.64 27.61 3.32
N LEU A 182 66.74 26.88 3.53
CA LEU A 182 66.74 25.43 3.50
C LEU A 182 66.01 24.82 4.72
N MET A 183 66.07 25.47 5.89
CA MET A 183 65.33 25.07 7.08
C MET A 183 63.81 25.14 6.87
N ASP A 184 63.31 26.20 6.23
CA ASP A 184 61.88 26.32 5.90
C ASP A 184 61.43 25.19 4.95
N LEU A 185 62.25 24.88 3.94
CA LEU A 185 62.04 23.74 3.03
C LEU A 185 62.04 22.41 3.76
N TRP A 186 62.98 22.20 4.68
CA TRP A 186 63.06 21.00 5.51
C TRP A 186 61.81 20.81 6.39
N VAL A 187 61.35 21.87 7.08
CA VAL A 187 60.15 21.81 7.92
C VAL A 187 58.91 21.51 7.09
N SER A 188 58.76 22.16 5.94
CA SER A 188 57.66 21.90 5.01
C SER A 188 57.69 20.44 4.52
N TRP A 189 58.86 19.95 4.12
CA TRP A 189 59.06 18.57 3.68
C TRP A 189 58.73 17.56 4.80
N GLN A 190 59.21 17.79 6.03
CA GLN A 190 58.94 16.95 7.19
C GLN A 190 57.43 16.91 7.53
N LEU A 191 56.74 18.05 7.41
CA LEU A 191 55.29 18.11 7.58
C LEU A 191 54.58 17.27 6.50
N GLN A 192 55.00 17.35 5.23
CA GLN A 192 54.45 16.53 4.15
C GLN A 192 54.67 15.03 4.38
N VAL A 193 55.86 14.62 4.82
CA VAL A 193 56.18 13.23 5.16
C VAL A 193 55.30 12.72 6.31
N SER A 194 55.15 13.51 7.37
CA SER A 194 54.28 13.17 8.50
C SER A 194 52.81 13.03 8.10
N HIS A 195 52.32 13.92 7.22
CA HIS A 195 50.97 13.88 6.68
C HIS A 195 50.74 12.61 5.85
N ILE A 196 51.67 12.26 4.94
CA ILE A 196 51.60 11.02 4.14
C ILE A 196 51.57 9.78 5.04
N LYS A 197 52.42 9.72 6.08
CA LYS A 197 52.42 8.62 7.06
C LYS A 197 51.07 8.48 7.78
N SER A 198 50.51 9.59 8.23
CA SER A 198 49.20 9.62 8.89
C SER A 198 48.09 9.11 7.96
N VAL A 199 48.04 9.61 6.71
CA VAL A 199 47.08 9.18 5.70
C VAL A 199 47.23 7.69 5.37
N LYS A 200 48.45 7.17 5.22
CA LYS A 200 48.72 5.72 5.03
C LYS A 200 48.20 4.89 6.20
N LYS A 201 48.42 5.34 7.44
CA LYS A 201 47.91 4.65 8.63
C LYS A 201 46.38 4.63 8.67
N GLN A 202 45.73 5.73 8.33
CA GLN A 202 44.27 5.81 8.22
C GLN A 202 43.74 4.91 7.08
N TRP A 203 44.44 4.83 5.96
CA TRP A 203 44.10 3.97 4.83
C TRP A 203 44.16 2.48 5.18
N LYS A 204 45.18 2.03 5.92
CA LYS A 204 45.26 0.64 6.41
C LYS A 204 44.06 0.27 7.27
N LYS A 205 43.72 1.11 8.25
CA LYS A 205 42.53 0.92 9.11
C LYS A 205 41.23 0.89 8.28
N PHE A 206 41.11 1.78 7.29
CA PHE A 206 39.97 1.79 6.39
C PHE A 206 39.87 0.50 5.57
N LYS A 207 40.96 0.00 5.00
CA LYS A 207 41.01 -1.28 4.26
C LYS A 207 40.57 -2.46 5.14
N GLU A 208 41.00 -2.51 6.40
CA GLU A 208 40.58 -3.53 7.36
C GLU A 208 39.08 -3.44 7.68
N HIS A 209 38.57 -2.23 7.93
CA HIS A 209 37.16 -2.01 8.19
C HIS A 209 36.30 -2.42 6.97
N LEU A 210 36.71 -2.03 5.76
CA LEU A 210 36.01 -2.41 4.53
C LEU A 210 35.95 -3.93 4.37
N LYS A 211 37.06 -4.65 4.57
CA LYS A 211 37.08 -6.12 4.50
C LYS A 211 36.14 -6.76 5.51
N LYS A 212 36.10 -6.24 6.74
CA LYS A 212 35.20 -6.73 7.78
C LYS A 212 33.74 -6.54 7.36
N THR A 213 33.36 -5.35 6.90
CA THR A 213 31.98 -5.08 6.49
C THR A 213 31.56 -5.91 5.27
N VAL A 214 32.46 -6.14 4.30
CA VAL A 214 32.18 -7.07 3.18
C VAL A 214 31.89 -8.48 3.71
N HIS A 215 32.73 -8.99 4.62
CA HIS A 215 32.53 -10.31 5.22
C HIS A 215 31.22 -10.41 6.01
N ASP A 216 30.90 -9.38 6.81
CA ASP A 216 29.65 -9.34 7.59
C ASP A 216 28.41 -9.28 6.66
N LEU A 217 28.51 -8.60 5.52
CA LEU A 217 27.47 -8.58 4.47
C LEU A 217 27.31 -9.96 3.79
N GLU A 218 28.42 -10.62 3.45
CA GLU A 218 28.40 -11.98 2.88
C GLU A 218 27.74 -12.97 3.84
N ALA A 219 28.16 -12.96 5.12
CA ALA A 219 27.55 -13.78 6.16
C ALA A 219 26.05 -13.48 6.33
N MET A 220 25.65 -12.21 6.23
CA MET A 220 24.25 -11.81 6.26
C MET A 220 23.47 -12.34 5.05
N GLY A 221 24.11 -12.35 3.86
CA GLY A 221 23.56 -12.96 2.65
C GLY A 221 23.25 -14.45 2.82
N GLU A 222 24.09 -15.18 3.56
CA GLU A 222 23.86 -16.59 3.91
C GLU A 222 22.76 -16.76 4.96
N VAL A 223 22.65 -15.87 5.96
CA VAL A 223 21.56 -15.91 6.96
C VAL A 223 20.19 -15.65 6.33
N LEU A 224 20.14 -14.80 5.30
CA LEU A 224 18.93 -14.57 4.50
C LEU A 224 18.54 -15.78 3.64
N ALA A 225 19.51 -16.64 3.31
CA ALA A 225 19.22 -17.92 2.70
C ALA A 225 18.66 -18.87 3.78
N PRO A 226 17.50 -19.52 3.56
CA PRO A 226 16.92 -20.43 4.53
C PRO A 226 17.85 -21.61 4.82
N VAL A 227 18.01 -21.94 6.11
CA VAL A 227 18.92 -22.98 6.65
C VAL A 227 18.61 -24.40 6.15
N SER A 228 17.44 -24.62 5.54
CA SER A 228 17.08 -25.85 4.82
C SER A 228 15.78 -25.59 4.06
N SER A 229 15.77 -25.71 2.72
CA SER A 229 14.65 -25.63 1.76
C SER A 229 13.22 -25.48 2.34
N ALA A 230 12.94 -24.35 2.99
CA ALA A 230 11.70 -24.16 3.72
C ALA A 230 10.53 -24.09 2.74
N ASP A 231 9.55 -24.97 2.92
CA ASP A 231 8.38 -25.04 2.05
C ASP A 231 7.31 -24.05 2.51
N LEU A 232 7.07 -23.04 1.67
CA LEU A 232 6.10 -21.97 1.93
C LEU A 232 4.65 -22.46 1.92
N GLY A 233 4.38 -23.68 1.47
CA GLY A 233 3.04 -24.28 1.47
C GLY A 233 2.72 -25.14 2.69
N SER A 234 3.60 -25.20 3.70
CA SER A 234 3.43 -26.04 4.90
C SER A 234 2.23 -25.63 5.75
N ASP A 235 2.40 -24.77 6.75
CA ASP A 235 1.32 -24.26 7.60
C ASP A 235 1.55 -22.78 7.94
N LEU A 236 0.51 -22.08 8.39
CA LEU A 236 0.62 -20.66 8.73
C LEU A 236 1.68 -20.43 9.82
N VAL A 237 1.75 -21.30 10.83
CA VAL A 237 2.65 -21.13 11.97
C VAL A 237 4.11 -21.23 11.54
N THR A 238 4.48 -22.17 10.66
CA THR A 238 5.85 -22.29 10.15
C THR A 238 6.25 -21.07 9.32
N VAL A 239 5.39 -20.60 8.41
CA VAL A 239 5.70 -19.44 7.56
C VAL A 239 5.76 -18.14 8.37
N THR A 240 4.88 -17.96 9.36
CA THR A 240 4.95 -16.81 10.27
C THR A 240 6.23 -16.84 11.11
N LYS A 241 6.67 -18.00 11.61
CA LYS A 241 7.97 -18.12 12.30
C LYS A 241 9.15 -17.71 11.41
N LEU A 242 9.13 -18.08 10.13
CA LEU A 242 10.17 -17.64 9.18
C LEU A 242 10.14 -16.12 8.98
N GLN A 243 8.95 -15.53 8.89
CA GLN A 243 8.78 -14.07 8.81
C GLN A 243 9.30 -13.37 10.09
N GLU A 244 8.98 -13.89 11.27
CA GLU A 244 9.48 -13.36 12.55
C GLU A 244 11.01 -13.45 12.64
N ASN A 245 11.60 -14.57 12.21
CA ASN A 245 13.05 -14.73 12.16
C ASN A 245 13.70 -13.67 11.26
N PHE A 246 13.12 -13.41 10.07
CA PHE A 246 13.57 -12.32 9.21
C PHE A 246 13.46 -10.95 9.89
N GLN A 247 12.34 -10.68 10.58
CA GLN A 247 12.17 -9.42 11.32
C GLN A 247 13.19 -9.23 12.45
N ARG A 248 13.70 -10.32 13.06
CA ARG A 248 14.79 -10.25 14.06
C ARG A 248 16.14 -9.88 13.46
N VAL A 249 16.39 -10.26 12.20
CA VAL A 249 17.63 -9.97 11.48
C VAL A 249 17.61 -8.57 10.85
N LYS A 250 16.42 -8.03 10.54
CA LYS A 250 16.23 -6.72 9.91
C LYS A 250 16.99 -5.54 10.58
N PRO A 251 17.08 -5.41 11.91
CA PRO A 251 17.88 -4.35 12.54
C PRO A 251 19.37 -4.43 12.20
N HIS A 252 19.92 -5.64 12.11
CA HIS A 252 21.33 -5.85 11.75
C HIS A 252 21.60 -5.47 10.29
N LEU A 253 20.65 -5.76 9.39
CA LEU A 253 20.72 -5.28 8.00
C LEU A 253 20.72 -3.75 7.91
N MET A 254 19.90 -3.07 8.71
CA MET A 254 19.89 -1.61 8.75
C MET A 254 21.21 -1.03 9.27
N GLN A 255 21.80 -1.67 10.29
CA GLN A 255 23.12 -1.28 10.80
C GLN A 255 24.19 -1.43 9.71
N LEU A 256 24.26 -2.58 9.03
CA LEU A 256 25.21 -2.81 7.94
C LEU A 256 25.02 -1.81 6.78
N ASN A 257 23.78 -1.46 6.42
CA ASN A 257 23.53 -0.41 5.41
C ASN A 257 24.09 0.95 5.85
N ALA A 258 23.91 1.34 7.12
CA ALA A 258 24.49 2.57 7.65
C ALA A 258 26.03 2.54 7.69
N GLU A 259 26.63 1.39 8.01
CA GLU A 259 28.09 1.19 7.96
C GLU A 259 28.64 1.32 6.54
N VAL A 260 27.95 0.76 5.53
CA VAL A 260 28.31 0.92 4.12
C VAL A 260 28.26 2.38 3.70
N GLU A 261 27.18 3.10 4.02
CA GLU A 261 27.07 4.54 3.70
C GLU A 261 28.18 5.37 4.36
N TYR A 262 28.53 5.03 5.61
CA TYR A 262 29.65 5.64 6.31
C TYR A 262 30.99 5.37 5.58
N LEU A 263 31.27 4.12 5.22
CA LEU A 263 32.51 3.74 4.52
C LEU A 263 32.62 4.39 3.14
N VAL A 264 31.51 4.50 2.40
CA VAL A 264 31.48 5.20 1.11
C VAL A 264 31.86 6.67 1.28
N LYS A 265 31.25 7.39 2.24
CA LYS A 265 31.59 8.79 2.56
C LYS A 265 33.05 8.96 2.97
N ILE A 266 33.56 8.08 3.83
CA ILE A 266 34.98 8.10 4.23
C ILE A 266 35.89 7.88 3.02
N SER A 267 35.50 7.00 2.10
CA SER A 267 36.24 6.76 0.86
C SER A 267 36.33 8.04 0.01
N GLU A 268 35.25 8.81 -0.14
CA GLU A 268 35.23 10.06 -0.90
C GLU A 268 36.22 11.10 -0.35
N LEU A 269 36.35 11.18 0.98
CA LEU A 269 37.33 12.04 1.65
C LEU A 269 38.78 11.64 1.35
N PHE A 270 39.06 10.35 1.18
CA PHE A 270 40.41 9.89 0.82
C PHE A 270 40.81 10.26 -0.62
N THR A 271 39.85 10.46 -1.53
CA THR A 271 40.12 10.97 -2.88
C THR A 271 40.78 12.36 -2.82
N GLN A 272 40.37 13.17 -1.84
CA GLN A 272 40.87 14.53 -1.64
C GLN A 272 42.26 14.56 -0.96
N ARG A 273 42.75 13.41 -0.45
CA ARG A 273 43.98 13.29 0.37
C ARG A 273 45.13 12.54 -0.33
N GLY A 274 45.06 12.35 -1.65
CA GLY A 274 46.20 11.87 -2.46
C GLY A 274 46.45 10.36 -2.45
N ILE A 275 45.47 9.54 -2.07
CA ILE A 275 45.55 8.06 -2.16
C ILE A 275 45.35 7.60 -3.62
N PRO A 276 46.06 6.55 -4.09
CA PRO A 276 45.86 5.99 -5.43
C PRO A 276 44.39 5.62 -5.70
N VAL A 277 43.77 6.29 -6.67
CA VAL A 277 42.33 6.19 -6.97
C VAL A 277 41.93 4.79 -7.43
N LYS A 278 42.85 4.05 -8.07
CA LYS A 278 42.57 2.77 -8.74
C LYS A 278 42.23 1.64 -7.74
N GLU A 279 43.10 1.37 -6.76
CA GLU A 279 42.85 0.36 -5.72
C GLU A 279 41.61 0.69 -4.86
N LYS A 280 41.39 1.99 -4.58
CA LYS A 280 40.26 2.45 -3.80
C LYS A 280 38.94 2.17 -4.53
N SER A 281 38.89 2.50 -5.82
CA SER A 281 37.70 2.32 -6.66
C SER A 281 37.24 0.87 -6.70
N GLU A 282 38.17 -0.08 -6.87
CA GLU A 282 37.84 -1.51 -6.95
C GLU A 282 37.25 -2.05 -5.65
N LYS A 283 37.88 -1.76 -4.50
CA LYS A 283 37.41 -2.26 -3.20
C LYS A 283 36.07 -1.67 -2.77
N VAL A 284 35.82 -0.39 -3.08
CA VAL A 284 34.52 0.23 -2.81
C VAL A 284 33.45 -0.31 -3.76
N ALA A 285 33.79 -0.56 -5.03
CA ALA A 285 32.86 -1.17 -5.99
C ALA A 285 32.46 -2.60 -5.56
N GLU A 286 33.40 -3.39 -5.05
CA GLU A 286 33.14 -4.72 -4.47
C GLU A 286 32.15 -4.64 -3.29
N LEU A 287 32.38 -3.73 -2.33
CA LEU A 287 31.47 -3.50 -1.21
C LEU A 287 30.05 -3.14 -1.68
N LEU A 288 29.94 -2.21 -2.63
CA LEU A 288 28.65 -1.77 -3.17
C LEU A 288 27.92 -2.89 -3.91
N HIS A 289 28.65 -3.73 -4.64
CA HIS A 289 28.07 -4.87 -5.35
C HIS A 289 27.48 -5.90 -4.38
N VAL A 290 28.24 -6.29 -3.35
CA VAL A 290 27.75 -7.23 -2.31
C VAL A 290 26.58 -6.61 -1.55
N HIS A 291 26.68 -5.34 -1.16
CA HIS A 291 25.62 -4.63 -0.43
C HIS A 291 24.31 -4.60 -1.23
N GLN A 292 24.38 -4.28 -2.53
CA GLN A 292 23.20 -4.27 -3.39
C GLN A 292 22.56 -5.66 -3.49
N GLY A 293 23.37 -6.71 -3.67
CA GLY A 293 22.87 -8.09 -3.72
C GLY A 293 22.19 -8.53 -2.42
N VAL A 294 22.75 -8.21 -1.25
CA VAL A 294 22.13 -8.51 0.06
C VAL A 294 20.83 -7.73 0.25
N LYS A 295 20.79 -6.46 -0.17
CA LYS A 295 19.61 -5.61 -0.08
C LYS A 295 18.46 -6.10 -0.96
N GLU A 296 18.75 -6.52 -2.19
CA GLU A 296 17.79 -7.12 -3.10
C GLU A 296 17.24 -8.43 -2.54
N LYS A 297 18.11 -9.34 -2.10
CA LYS A 297 17.73 -10.59 -1.42
C LYS A 297 16.82 -10.35 -0.21
N ALA A 298 17.18 -9.38 0.65
CA ALA A 298 16.37 -9.05 1.83
C ALA A 298 14.96 -8.58 1.45
N LYS A 299 14.85 -7.73 0.42
CA LYS A 299 13.56 -7.22 -0.08
C LYS A 299 12.71 -8.35 -0.69
N GLU A 300 13.33 -9.23 -1.46
CA GLU A 300 12.66 -10.41 -2.02
C GLU A 300 12.17 -11.36 -0.93
N CYS A 301 12.99 -11.67 0.08
CA CYS A 301 12.59 -12.45 1.25
C CYS A 301 11.37 -11.84 1.96
N GLU A 302 11.39 -10.53 2.23
CA GLU A 302 10.29 -9.83 2.90
C GLU A 302 8.98 -9.94 2.10
N ASN A 303 9.04 -9.71 0.79
CA ASN A 303 7.88 -9.78 -0.09
C ASN A 303 7.32 -11.20 -0.21
N ILE A 304 8.19 -12.21 -0.38
CA ILE A 304 7.80 -13.61 -0.50
C ILE A 304 7.15 -14.09 0.80
N LEU A 305 7.81 -13.89 1.94
CA LEU A 305 7.27 -14.31 3.25
C LEU A 305 5.97 -13.58 3.58
N GLY A 306 5.90 -12.27 3.34
CA GLY A 306 4.67 -11.50 3.58
C GLY A 306 3.50 -11.93 2.71
N THR A 307 3.76 -12.29 1.45
CA THR A 307 2.71 -12.77 0.54
C THR A 307 2.30 -14.21 0.86
N ALA A 308 3.25 -15.06 1.27
CA ALA A 308 2.96 -16.42 1.72
C ALA A 308 2.11 -16.44 3.00
N VAL A 309 2.39 -15.58 3.98
CA VAL A 309 1.54 -15.44 5.18
C VAL A 309 0.13 -15.02 4.81
N ARG A 310 -0.03 -14.01 3.93
CA ARG A 310 -1.36 -13.58 3.45
C ARG A 310 -2.10 -14.71 2.73
N PHE A 311 -1.40 -15.49 1.90
CA PHE A 311 -1.99 -16.67 1.24
C PHE A 311 -2.60 -17.63 2.27
N HIS A 312 -1.85 -18.01 3.31
CA HIS A 312 -2.36 -18.94 4.33
C HIS A 312 -3.54 -18.36 5.10
N GLN A 313 -3.52 -17.07 5.45
CA GLN A 313 -4.65 -16.41 6.12
C GLN A 313 -5.92 -16.45 5.27
N VAL A 314 -5.82 -16.10 3.98
CA VAL A 314 -6.96 -16.13 3.03
C VAL A 314 -7.45 -17.55 2.82
N TYR A 315 -6.53 -18.51 2.69
CA TYR A 315 -6.87 -19.91 2.49
C TYR A 315 -7.59 -20.50 3.71
N ASP A 316 -7.11 -20.22 4.93
CA ASP A 316 -7.75 -20.68 6.16
C ASP A 316 -9.13 -20.02 6.36
N GLU A 317 -9.29 -18.74 6.03
CA GLU A 317 -10.58 -18.06 6.04
C GLU A 317 -11.57 -18.71 5.06
N LEU A 318 -11.10 -19.04 3.84
CA LEU A 318 -11.88 -19.73 2.83
C LEU A 318 -12.31 -21.13 3.30
N GLU A 319 -11.40 -21.95 3.83
CA GLU A 319 -11.73 -23.28 4.36
C GLU A 319 -12.75 -23.21 5.50
N ASN A 320 -12.57 -22.29 6.45
CA ASN A 320 -13.52 -22.10 7.55
C ASN A 320 -14.91 -21.70 7.04
N MET A 321 -14.99 -20.83 6.03
CA MET A 321 -16.26 -20.43 5.44
C MET A 321 -16.95 -21.60 4.74
N LEU A 322 -16.20 -22.44 4.03
CA LEU A 322 -16.74 -23.62 3.34
C LEU A 322 -17.22 -24.70 4.32
N LEU A 323 -16.55 -24.86 5.47
CA LEU A 323 -16.93 -25.80 6.53
C LEU A 323 -18.14 -25.33 7.34
N SER A 324 -18.36 -24.01 7.42
CA SER A 324 -19.44 -23.45 8.23
C SER A 324 -20.82 -23.80 7.64
N THR A 325 -21.51 -24.73 8.30
CA THR A 325 -22.81 -25.23 7.83
C THR A 325 -23.89 -24.16 8.02
N SER A 326 -24.77 -23.98 7.03
CA SER A 326 -25.88 -23.02 7.15
C SER A 326 -26.94 -23.52 8.14
N ALA A 327 -27.57 -22.57 8.84
CA ALA A 327 -28.68 -22.84 9.75
C ALA A 327 -29.88 -23.48 9.03
N SER A 328 -30.71 -24.18 9.82
CA SER A 328 -31.95 -24.83 9.38
C SER A 328 -32.92 -23.84 8.71
N PRO A 329 -33.72 -24.27 7.71
CA PRO A 329 -34.81 -23.46 7.18
C PRO A 329 -35.76 -23.03 8.31
N LEU A 330 -35.98 -21.73 8.42
CA LEU A 330 -36.93 -21.12 9.35
C LEU A 330 -38.21 -20.72 8.59
N PRO A 331 -39.39 -20.83 9.21
CA PRO A 331 -40.65 -20.55 8.52
C PRO A 331 -40.87 -19.05 8.27
N GLY A 332 -41.29 -18.70 7.06
CA GLY A 332 -41.76 -17.34 6.68
C GLY A 332 -40.98 -16.69 5.53
N THR A 333 -41.66 -15.86 4.74
CA THR A 333 -41.12 -15.27 3.50
C THR A 333 -39.94 -14.34 3.75
N SER A 334 -40.02 -13.50 4.79
CA SER A 334 -38.92 -12.62 5.18
C SER A 334 -37.67 -13.40 5.59
N HIS A 335 -37.84 -14.51 6.34
CA HIS A 335 -36.73 -15.37 6.74
C HIS A 335 -36.13 -16.14 5.55
N ALA A 336 -36.97 -16.65 4.64
CA ALA A 336 -36.49 -17.31 3.42
C ALA A 336 -35.68 -16.36 2.52
N HIS A 337 -36.15 -15.12 2.34
CA HIS A 337 -35.40 -14.09 1.62
C HIS A 337 -34.07 -13.76 2.31
N LEU A 338 -34.06 -13.58 3.64
CA LEU A 338 -32.83 -13.31 4.38
C LEU A 338 -31.81 -14.44 4.23
N GLN A 339 -32.26 -15.70 4.30
CA GLN A 339 -31.39 -16.87 4.09
C GLN A 339 -30.79 -16.90 2.69
N LEU A 340 -31.59 -16.56 1.66
CA LEU A 340 -31.10 -16.45 0.28
C LEU A 340 -30.05 -15.34 0.14
N THR A 341 -30.32 -14.15 0.65
CA THR A 341 -29.37 -13.02 0.59
C THR A 341 -28.08 -13.33 1.33
N GLN A 342 -28.17 -13.90 2.54
CA GLN A 342 -26.98 -14.31 3.32
C GLN A 342 -26.17 -15.38 2.58
N HIS A 343 -26.83 -16.33 1.92
CA HIS A 343 -26.14 -17.34 1.11
C HIS A 343 -25.45 -16.71 -0.11
N GLN A 344 -26.09 -15.78 -0.79
CA GLN A 344 -25.52 -15.05 -1.94
C GLN A 344 -24.30 -14.20 -1.53
N GLU A 345 -24.39 -13.48 -0.42
CA GLU A 345 -23.28 -12.70 0.14
C GLU A 345 -22.11 -13.60 0.52
N ARG A 346 -22.37 -14.70 1.23
CA ARG A 346 -21.35 -15.70 1.58
C ARG A 346 -20.70 -16.30 0.34
N ARG A 347 -21.47 -16.65 -0.68
CA ARG A 347 -20.93 -17.17 -1.95
C ARG A 347 -20.03 -16.14 -2.63
N SER A 348 -20.46 -14.88 -2.69
CA SER A 348 -19.67 -13.80 -3.28
C SER A 348 -18.35 -13.59 -2.54
N HIS A 349 -18.39 -13.62 -1.20
CA HIS A 349 -17.19 -13.53 -0.37
C HIS A 349 -16.25 -14.73 -0.56
N ALA A 350 -16.78 -15.96 -0.54
CA ALA A 350 -16.01 -17.17 -0.82
C ALA A 350 -15.34 -17.13 -2.20
N HIS A 351 -16.05 -16.64 -3.23
CA HIS A 351 -15.49 -16.47 -4.57
C HIS A 351 -14.35 -15.45 -4.59
N HIS A 352 -14.50 -14.33 -3.89
CA HIS A 352 -13.44 -13.33 -3.76
C HIS A 352 -12.20 -13.91 -3.07
N LEU A 353 -12.36 -14.61 -1.95
CA LEU A 353 -11.25 -15.26 -1.25
C LEU A 353 -10.58 -16.34 -2.11
N TYR A 354 -11.35 -17.12 -2.86
CA TYR A 354 -10.81 -18.09 -3.81
C TYR A 354 -9.91 -17.42 -4.86
N GLN A 355 -10.39 -16.35 -5.52
CA GLN A 355 -9.59 -15.61 -6.51
C GLN A 355 -8.32 -15.02 -5.89
N LEU A 356 -8.44 -14.47 -4.68
CA LEU A 356 -7.32 -13.91 -3.95
C LEU A 356 -6.29 -14.99 -3.57
N ALA A 357 -6.73 -16.16 -3.10
CA ALA A 357 -5.85 -17.29 -2.77
C ALA A 357 -5.08 -17.80 -4.00
N ILE A 358 -5.75 -17.94 -5.15
CA ILE A 358 -5.10 -18.33 -6.41
C ILE A 358 -4.06 -17.29 -6.83
N THR A 359 -4.41 -16.00 -6.76
CA THR A 359 -3.52 -14.89 -7.14
C THR A 359 -2.29 -14.85 -6.23
N LEU A 360 -2.47 -14.84 -4.91
CA LEU A 360 -1.38 -14.81 -3.94
C LEU A 360 -0.48 -16.05 -4.07
N GLY A 361 -1.06 -17.24 -4.24
CA GLY A 361 -0.29 -18.47 -4.42
C GLY A 361 0.52 -18.47 -5.72
N ALA A 362 -0.02 -17.92 -6.81
CA ALA A 362 0.70 -17.74 -8.06
C ALA A 362 1.82 -16.70 -7.94
N GLU A 363 1.57 -15.57 -7.25
CA GLU A 363 2.57 -14.55 -6.95
C GLU A 363 3.75 -15.13 -6.17
N VAL A 364 3.49 -15.88 -5.09
CA VAL A 364 4.55 -16.55 -4.30
C VAL A 364 5.33 -17.54 -5.16
N THR A 365 4.64 -18.36 -5.95
CA THR A 365 5.26 -19.34 -6.84
C THR A 365 6.17 -18.67 -7.87
N ASN A 366 5.71 -17.58 -8.49
CA ASN A 366 6.49 -16.83 -9.48
C ASN A 366 7.65 -16.08 -8.84
N ALA A 367 7.45 -15.45 -7.68
CA ALA A 367 8.48 -14.74 -6.96
C ALA A 367 9.62 -15.68 -6.53
N VAL A 368 9.30 -16.86 -5.99
CA VAL A 368 10.31 -17.88 -5.65
C VAL A 368 11.01 -18.41 -6.90
N ARG A 369 10.30 -18.56 -8.02
CA ARG A 369 10.92 -18.97 -9.29
C ARG A 369 11.90 -17.93 -9.81
N GLN A 370 11.61 -16.64 -9.69
CA GLN A 370 12.51 -15.57 -10.12
C GLN A 370 13.70 -15.39 -9.17
N ALA A 371 13.45 -15.49 -7.85
CA ALA A 371 14.44 -15.34 -6.80
C ALA A 371 15.22 -16.63 -6.52
N HIS A 372 15.75 -17.28 -7.57
CA HIS A 372 16.45 -18.59 -7.53
C HIS A 372 17.50 -18.74 -6.40
N ALA A 373 18.03 -17.62 -5.88
CA ALA A 373 19.03 -17.56 -4.83
C ALA A 373 18.50 -17.75 -3.39
N LEU A 374 17.18 -17.75 -3.17
CA LEU A 374 16.59 -17.75 -1.82
C LEU A 374 16.17 -19.14 -1.30
N GLY A 375 16.42 -20.22 -2.05
CA GLY A 375 16.30 -21.60 -1.55
C GLY A 375 14.91 -22.06 -1.06
N PHE A 376 13.86 -21.23 -1.15
CA PHE A 376 12.50 -21.60 -0.74
C PHE A 376 11.92 -22.69 -1.65
N SER A 377 11.13 -23.59 -1.06
CA SER A 377 10.31 -24.56 -1.81
C SER A 377 8.85 -24.08 -1.88
N VAL A 378 8.20 -24.34 -3.00
CA VAL A 378 6.76 -24.05 -3.22
C VAL A 378 5.97 -25.30 -3.63
N GLN A 379 6.54 -26.50 -3.47
CA GLN A 379 5.90 -27.75 -3.91
C GLN A 379 4.56 -27.99 -3.20
N ARG A 380 4.50 -27.86 -1.86
CA ARG A 380 3.23 -28.02 -1.14
C ARG A 380 2.25 -26.91 -1.44
N LEU A 381 2.73 -25.69 -1.70
CA LEU A 381 1.90 -24.55 -2.06
C LEU A 381 1.17 -24.83 -3.39
N GLN A 382 1.92 -25.28 -4.40
CA GLN A 382 1.37 -25.67 -5.70
C GLN A 382 0.35 -26.82 -5.55
N GLY A 383 0.67 -27.84 -4.76
CA GLY A 383 -0.28 -28.93 -4.48
C GLY A 383 -1.58 -28.48 -3.80
N ARG A 384 -1.52 -27.48 -2.90
CA ARG A 384 -2.72 -26.87 -2.29
C ARG A 384 -3.53 -26.07 -3.30
N LEU A 385 -2.87 -25.32 -4.19
CA LEU A 385 -3.56 -24.57 -5.25
C LEU A 385 -4.27 -25.50 -6.24
N GLU A 386 -3.62 -26.57 -6.67
CA GLU A 386 -4.22 -27.58 -7.56
C GLU A 386 -5.42 -28.28 -6.90
N ARG A 387 -5.30 -28.60 -5.59
CA ARG A 387 -6.42 -29.14 -4.82
C ARG A 387 -7.58 -28.15 -4.77
N LEU A 388 -7.30 -26.89 -4.41
CA LEU A 388 -8.30 -25.83 -4.31
C LEU A 388 -9.04 -25.62 -5.63
N GLN A 389 -8.32 -25.59 -6.76
CA GLN A 389 -8.90 -25.48 -8.09
C GLN A 389 -9.82 -26.67 -8.40
N ARG A 390 -9.36 -27.90 -8.12
CA ARG A 390 -10.14 -29.12 -8.36
C ARG A 390 -11.41 -29.19 -7.51
N GLU A 391 -11.32 -28.83 -6.23
CA GLU A 391 -12.45 -28.87 -5.29
C GLU A 391 -13.44 -27.73 -5.53
N SER A 392 -12.98 -26.60 -6.10
CA SER A 392 -13.82 -25.42 -6.34
C SER A 392 -15.02 -25.70 -7.24
N GLU A 393 -14.88 -26.54 -8.27
CA GLU A 393 -15.99 -26.90 -9.16
C GLU A 393 -17.13 -27.59 -8.40
N GLY A 394 -16.78 -28.48 -7.48
CA GLY A 394 -17.74 -29.17 -6.62
C GLY A 394 -18.43 -28.21 -5.65
N TRP A 395 -17.68 -27.26 -5.07
CA TRP A 395 -18.24 -26.25 -4.17
C TRP A 395 -19.17 -25.28 -4.90
N TRP A 396 -18.81 -24.83 -6.11
CA TRP A 396 -19.67 -23.95 -6.90
C TRP A 396 -20.96 -24.64 -7.32
N ALA A 397 -20.88 -25.89 -7.78
CA ALA A 397 -22.06 -26.68 -8.10
C ALA A 397 -22.99 -26.89 -6.88
N GLU A 398 -22.42 -27.18 -5.71
CA GLU A 398 -23.21 -27.34 -4.47
C GLU A 398 -23.80 -26.00 -4.00
N ALA A 399 -23.05 -24.90 -4.10
CA ALA A 399 -23.52 -23.56 -3.74
C ALA A 399 -24.66 -23.08 -4.67
N GLU A 400 -24.57 -23.37 -5.97
CA GLU A 400 -25.65 -23.11 -6.95
C GLU A 400 -26.89 -23.94 -6.64
N ARG A 401 -26.74 -25.25 -6.43
CA ARG A 401 -27.84 -26.13 -6.02
C ARG A 401 -28.52 -25.63 -4.75
N ARG A 402 -27.73 -25.16 -3.77
CA ARG A 402 -28.26 -24.61 -2.53
C ARG A 402 -29.00 -23.29 -2.74
N GLU A 403 -28.51 -22.43 -3.64
CA GLU A 403 -29.20 -21.20 -4.03
C GLU A 403 -30.54 -21.49 -4.71
N GLU A 404 -30.59 -22.45 -5.65
CA GLU A 404 -31.82 -22.92 -6.30
C GLU A 404 -32.85 -23.43 -5.27
N ASN A 405 -32.39 -24.22 -4.29
CA ASN A 405 -33.24 -24.71 -3.20
C ASN A 405 -33.78 -23.56 -2.33
N LEU A 406 -32.96 -22.55 -2.02
CA LEU A 406 -33.39 -21.38 -1.24
C LEU A 406 -34.39 -20.51 -2.02
N LEU A 407 -34.13 -20.27 -3.31
CA LEU A 407 -35.06 -19.59 -4.22
C LEU A 407 -36.41 -20.32 -4.29
N SER A 408 -36.36 -21.64 -4.40
CA SER A 408 -37.55 -22.49 -4.38
C SER A 408 -38.34 -22.35 -3.07
N ASN A 409 -37.66 -22.35 -1.92
CA ASN A 409 -38.29 -22.13 -0.63
C ASN A 409 -38.94 -20.74 -0.50
N VAL A 410 -38.31 -19.70 -1.05
CA VAL A 410 -38.89 -18.34 -1.13
C VAL A 410 -40.20 -18.36 -1.93
N HIS A 411 -40.20 -18.96 -3.13
CA HIS A 411 -41.42 -19.10 -3.93
C HIS A 411 -42.51 -19.89 -3.21
N HIS A 412 -42.15 -20.97 -2.51
CA HIS A 412 -43.09 -21.73 -1.71
C HIS A 412 -43.75 -20.89 -0.62
N CYS A 413 -42.98 -20.08 0.11
CA CYS A 413 -43.49 -19.18 1.14
C CYS A 413 -44.45 -18.11 0.55
N LEU A 414 -44.08 -17.49 -0.57
CA LEU A 414 -44.92 -16.51 -1.28
C LEU A 414 -46.26 -17.12 -1.72
N PHE A 415 -46.23 -18.31 -2.32
CA PHE A 415 -47.46 -18.99 -2.72
C PHE A 415 -48.34 -19.35 -1.51
N LYS A 416 -47.73 -19.71 -0.38
CA LYS A 416 -48.48 -20.00 0.85
C LYS A 416 -49.20 -18.76 1.39
N GLU A 417 -48.57 -17.59 1.33
CA GLU A 417 -49.18 -16.31 1.69
C GLU A 417 -50.30 -15.91 0.72
N GLU A 418 -50.06 -15.96 -0.60
CA GLU A 418 -51.09 -15.68 -1.62
C GLU A 418 -52.31 -16.61 -1.46
N LEU A 419 -52.09 -17.91 -1.25
CA LEU A 419 -53.16 -18.88 -1.01
C LEU A 419 -53.93 -18.56 0.28
N HIS A 420 -53.24 -18.13 1.34
CA HIS A 420 -53.88 -17.73 2.58
C HIS A 420 -54.81 -16.52 2.36
N GLU A 421 -54.36 -15.50 1.64
CA GLU A 421 -55.17 -14.32 1.31
C GLU A 421 -56.41 -14.68 0.48
N LEU A 422 -56.28 -15.58 -0.50
CA LEU A 422 -57.39 -16.07 -1.31
C LEU A 422 -58.43 -16.83 -0.44
N ARG A 423 -57.96 -17.64 0.51
CA ARG A 423 -58.83 -18.35 1.46
C ARG A 423 -59.55 -17.38 2.40
N GLU A 424 -58.88 -16.36 2.93
CA GLU A 424 -59.52 -15.35 3.77
C GLU A 424 -60.55 -14.51 2.98
N SER A 425 -60.23 -14.16 1.73
CA SER A 425 -61.17 -13.48 0.83
C SER A 425 -62.43 -14.31 0.57
N PHE A 426 -62.27 -15.62 0.36
CA PHE A 426 -63.39 -16.55 0.23
C PHE A 426 -64.24 -16.64 1.50
N LYS A 427 -63.59 -16.81 2.67
CA LYS A 427 -64.29 -16.87 3.96
C LYS A 427 -65.13 -15.63 4.21
N GLU A 428 -64.57 -14.45 3.95
CA GLU A 428 -65.26 -13.18 4.15
C GLU A 428 -66.44 -13.01 3.17
N LEU A 429 -66.28 -13.40 1.90
CA LEU A 429 -67.36 -13.39 0.91
C LEU A 429 -68.50 -14.33 1.32
N LYS A 430 -68.18 -15.57 1.72
CA LYS A 430 -69.14 -16.57 2.20
C LYS A 430 -69.89 -16.06 3.44
N LYS A 431 -69.18 -15.44 4.38
CA LYS A 431 -69.77 -14.83 5.59
C LYS A 431 -70.76 -13.71 5.23
N LYS A 432 -70.37 -12.79 4.34
CA LYS A 432 -71.25 -11.70 3.88
C LYS A 432 -72.50 -12.21 3.18
N PHE A 433 -72.37 -13.21 2.32
CA PHE A 433 -73.51 -13.86 1.68
C PHE A 433 -74.45 -14.50 2.71
N ASN A 434 -73.92 -15.31 3.63
CA ASN A 434 -74.73 -15.97 4.66
C ASN A 434 -75.46 -14.94 5.54
N ASN A 435 -74.79 -13.86 5.91
CA ASN A 435 -75.40 -12.76 6.67
C ASN A 435 -76.53 -12.08 5.87
N LEU A 436 -76.32 -11.85 4.57
CA LEU A 436 -77.36 -11.28 3.70
C LEU A 436 -78.60 -12.18 3.67
N LYS A 437 -78.40 -13.47 3.36
CA LYS A 437 -79.46 -14.49 3.32
C LYS A 437 -80.22 -14.56 4.65
N PHE A 438 -79.51 -14.64 5.76
CA PHE A 438 -80.12 -14.69 7.09
C PHE A 438 -80.90 -13.41 7.42
N SER A 439 -80.35 -12.24 7.10
CA SER A 439 -80.99 -10.95 7.38
C SER A 439 -82.33 -10.79 6.65
N TYR A 440 -82.43 -11.32 5.43
CA TYR A 440 -83.65 -11.29 4.64
C TYR A 440 -84.72 -12.23 5.21
N VAL A 441 -84.33 -13.46 5.55
CA VAL A 441 -85.22 -14.46 6.17
C VAL A 441 -85.76 -13.98 7.52
N LYS A 442 -85.00 -13.19 8.29
CA LYS A 442 -85.47 -12.67 9.59
C LYS A 442 -86.48 -11.52 9.48
N ARG A 443 -86.63 -10.87 8.33
CA ARG A 443 -87.60 -9.76 8.17
C ARG A 443 -89.04 -10.28 8.24
N ASN A 444 -89.93 -9.51 8.86
CA ASN A 444 -91.37 -9.80 8.88
C ASN A 444 -91.96 -9.71 7.46
N GLU A 445 -93.11 -10.35 7.23
CA GLU A 445 -93.78 -10.40 5.92
C GLU A 445 -94.13 -9.01 5.38
N LYS A 446 -94.57 -8.07 6.24
CA LYS A 446 -94.90 -6.69 5.84
C LYS A 446 -93.70 -5.90 5.31
N ALA A 447 -92.48 -6.24 5.74
CA ALA A 447 -91.23 -5.62 5.29
C ALA A 447 -90.62 -6.31 4.05
N ARG A 448 -91.21 -7.41 3.56
CA ARG A 448 -90.81 -8.15 2.36
C ARG A 448 -91.60 -7.71 1.12
N ASN A 449 -91.71 -6.39 0.93
CA ASN A 449 -92.34 -5.83 -0.27
C ASN A 449 -91.41 -5.90 -1.50
N LEU A 450 -91.96 -5.64 -2.68
CA LEU A 450 -91.28 -5.78 -3.96
C LEU A 450 -89.97 -4.99 -4.02
N LYS A 451 -89.94 -3.78 -3.44
CA LYS A 451 -88.75 -2.93 -3.38
C LYS A 451 -87.63 -3.58 -2.57
N ALA A 452 -87.95 -4.20 -1.44
CA ALA A 452 -86.98 -4.91 -0.61
C ALA A 452 -86.39 -6.14 -1.32
N VAL A 453 -87.21 -6.89 -2.06
CA VAL A 453 -86.74 -8.05 -2.84
C VAL A 453 -85.86 -7.61 -4.01
N LYS A 454 -86.25 -6.57 -4.76
CA LYS A 454 -85.43 -6.00 -5.85
C LYS A 454 -84.07 -5.52 -5.36
N ASN A 455 -84.01 -4.86 -4.19
CA ASN A 455 -82.75 -4.46 -3.57
C ASN A 455 -81.87 -5.68 -3.20
N GLN A 456 -82.48 -6.76 -2.68
CA GLN A 456 -81.75 -8.00 -2.38
C GLN A 456 -81.20 -8.67 -3.64
N ILE A 457 -81.95 -8.68 -4.74
CA ILE A 457 -81.48 -9.18 -6.04
C ILE A 457 -80.26 -8.39 -6.51
N GLN A 458 -80.30 -7.05 -6.43
CA GLN A 458 -79.15 -6.19 -6.78
C GLN A 458 -77.93 -6.47 -5.89
N GLN A 459 -78.12 -6.65 -4.59
CA GLN A 459 -77.03 -7.02 -3.68
C GLN A 459 -76.44 -8.40 -4.01
N MET A 460 -77.28 -9.34 -4.44
CA MET A 460 -76.85 -10.67 -4.88
C MET A 460 -76.03 -10.61 -6.16
N GLU A 461 -76.40 -9.77 -7.13
CA GLU A 461 -75.62 -9.55 -8.35
C GLU A 461 -74.20 -9.08 -8.03
N LEU A 462 -74.05 -8.13 -7.10
CA LEU A 462 -72.74 -7.68 -6.63
C LEU A 462 -71.92 -8.82 -5.98
N TYR A 463 -72.56 -9.74 -5.27
CA TYR A 463 -71.86 -10.90 -4.69
C TYR A 463 -71.47 -11.93 -5.74
N VAL A 464 -72.29 -12.12 -6.79
CA VAL A 464 -71.96 -12.96 -7.95
C VAL A 464 -70.75 -12.40 -8.69
N GLU A 465 -70.71 -11.09 -8.95
CA GLU A 465 -69.55 -10.43 -9.56
C GLU A 465 -68.27 -10.60 -8.72
N LYS A 466 -68.37 -10.38 -7.40
CA LYS A 466 -67.23 -10.59 -6.48
C LYS A 466 -66.74 -12.03 -6.48
N LEU A 467 -67.66 -13.01 -6.54
CA LEU A 467 -67.30 -14.42 -6.65
C LEU A 467 -66.58 -14.70 -7.97
N GLN A 468 -67.06 -14.17 -9.10
CA GLN A 468 -66.41 -14.33 -10.40
C GLN A 468 -65.00 -13.75 -10.42
N VAL A 469 -64.79 -12.57 -9.82
CA VAL A 469 -63.46 -11.97 -9.67
C VAL A 469 -62.55 -12.89 -8.85
N LEU A 470 -63.03 -13.42 -7.72
CA LEU A 470 -62.25 -14.33 -6.88
C LEU A 470 -61.94 -15.66 -7.58
N GLN A 471 -62.89 -16.21 -8.35
CA GLN A 471 -62.68 -17.40 -9.19
C GLN A 471 -61.58 -17.16 -10.23
N LYS A 472 -61.60 -16.01 -10.92
CA LYS A 472 -60.53 -15.63 -11.85
C LYS A 472 -59.17 -15.56 -11.15
N LYS A 473 -59.09 -14.92 -9.97
CA LYS A 473 -57.85 -14.85 -9.18
C LYS A 473 -57.32 -16.24 -8.79
N VAL A 474 -58.19 -17.15 -8.35
CA VAL A 474 -57.80 -18.53 -8.01
C VAL A 474 -57.37 -19.32 -9.25
N GLN A 475 -57.99 -19.10 -10.41
CA GLN A 475 -57.53 -19.69 -11.68
C GLN A 475 -56.15 -19.19 -12.09
N THR A 476 -55.92 -17.87 -12.04
CA THR A 476 -54.59 -17.29 -12.30
C THR A 476 -53.55 -17.84 -11.35
N PHE A 477 -53.86 -17.93 -10.04
CA PHE A 477 -52.96 -18.51 -9.05
C PHE A 477 -52.67 -19.99 -9.33
N ALA A 478 -53.68 -20.78 -9.68
CA ALA A 478 -53.49 -22.19 -10.03
C ALA A 478 -52.56 -22.38 -11.23
N LEU A 479 -52.70 -21.55 -12.27
CA LEU A 479 -51.79 -21.58 -13.42
C LEU A 479 -50.35 -21.27 -12.98
N LYS A 480 -50.14 -20.25 -12.15
CA LYS A 480 -48.80 -19.92 -11.61
C LYS A 480 -48.19 -21.07 -10.83
N VAL A 481 -48.97 -21.75 -9.98
CA VAL A 481 -48.52 -22.90 -9.19
C VAL A 481 -48.12 -24.05 -10.12
N SER A 482 -48.97 -24.42 -11.08
CA SER A 482 -48.68 -25.53 -12.01
C SER A 482 -47.46 -25.25 -12.90
N THR A 483 -47.29 -24.03 -13.42
CA THR A 483 -46.10 -23.68 -14.23
C THR A 483 -44.81 -23.63 -13.43
N SER A 484 -44.88 -23.35 -12.13
CA SER A 484 -43.71 -23.29 -11.24
C SER A 484 -43.33 -24.67 -10.67
N THR A 485 -44.28 -25.60 -10.65
CA THR A 485 -44.14 -26.94 -10.05
C THR A 485 -43.31 -27.89 -10.93
N GLU A 486 -43.25 -27.68 -12.25
CA GLU A 486 -42.50 -28.55 -13.17
C GLU A 486 -40.97 -28.45 -13.04
N LYS A 487 -40.41 -27.49 -12.28
CA LYS A 487 -38.94 -27.28 -12.30
C LYS A 487 -38.21 -27.19 -10.97
N GLN A 488 -38.81 -26.88 -9.81
CA GLN A 488 -37.97 -26.41 -8.68
C GLN A 488 -38.35 -26.79 -7.25
N LEU A 489 -39.49 -27.39 -6.94
CA LEU A 489 -39.89 -27.60 -5.53
C LEU A 489 -39.42 -28.95 -4.98
N VAL A 490 -38.26 -28.97 -4.33
CA VAL A 490 -37.75 -30.14 -3.60
C VAL A 490 -38.52 -30.30 -2.29
N GLY A 491 -39.21 -31.45 -2.14
CA GLY A 491 -39.78 -31.93 -0.88
C GLY A 491 -41.25 -31.56 -0.63
N GLY A 492 -42.16 -32.47 -0.98
CA GLY A 492 -43.53 -32.60 -0.42
C GLY A 492 -44.57 -31.50 -0.71
N GLY A 493 -44.17 -30.23 -0.77
CA GLY A 493 -45.05 -29.06 -0.82
C GLY A 493 -45.81 -28.75 -2.14
N PRO A 494 -45.40 -29.21 -3.34
CA PRO A 494 -46.13 -28.86 -4.57
C PRO A 494 -47.52 -29.47 -4.60
N ARG A 495 -47.60 -30.74 -4.20
CA ARG A 495 -48.84 -31.49 -4.17
C ARG A 495 -49.80 -30.94 -3.12
N GLU A 496 -49.28 -30.58 -1.95
CA GLU A 496 -50.08 -29.93 -0.90
C GLU A 496 -50.66 -28.58 -1.36
N MET A 497 -49.89 -27.79 -2.10
CA MET A 497 -50.34 -26.50 -2.66
C MET A 497 -51.41 -26.71 -3.74
N GLU A 498 -51.19 -27.65 -4.65
CA GLU A 498 -52.18 -27.99 -5.69
C GLU A 498 -53.49 -28.50 -5.09
N ASP A 499 -53.42 -29.42 -4.12
CA ASP A 499 -54.58 -29.95 -3.41
C ASP A 499 -55.34 -28.83 -2.69
N ALA A 500 -54.62 -27.92 -2.04
CA ALA A 500 -55.18 -26.76 -1.37
C ALA A 500 -55.90 -25.78 -2.31
N VAL A 501 -55.37 -25.58 -3.52
CA VAL A 501 -55.97 -24.73 -4.57
C VAL A 501 -57.20 -25.41 -5.17
N ASN A 502 -57.12 -26.71 -5.43
CA ASN A 502 -58.24 -27.50 -5.96
C ASN A 502 -59.42 -27.53 -4.98
N GLU A 503 -59.14 -27.66 -3.68
CA GLU A 503 -60.16 -27.58 -2.64
C GLU A 503 -60.82 -26.19 -2.59
N LEU A 504 -60.03 -25.10 -2.67
CA LEU A 504 -60.59 -23.74 -2.72
C LEU A 504 -61.45 -23.54 -3.98
N ARG A 505 -61.03 -24.06 -5.13
CA ARG A 505 -61.79 -24.01 -6.39
C ARG A 505 -63.14 -24.74 -6.25
N ARG A 506 -63.14 -25.91 -5.62
CA ARG A 506 -64.37 -26.67 -5.33
C ARG A 506 -65.32 -25.87 -4.44
N GLN A 507 -64.82 -25.32 -3.33
CA GLN A 507 -65.60 -24.50 -2.40
C GLN A 507 -66.20 -23.24 -3.06
N LEU A 508 -65.45 -22.60 -3.96
CA LEU A 508 -65.96 -21.47 -4.76
C LEU A 508 -67.07 -21.90 -5.72
N GLY A 509 -66.96 -23.08 -6.33
CA GLY A 509 -68.01 -23.65 -7.17
C GLY A 509 -69.29 -23.92 -6.39
N ASP A 510 -69.17 -24.51 -5.19
CA ASP A 510 -70.31 -24.80 -4.32
C ASP A 510 -71.00 -23.51 -3.83
N LEU A 511 -70.22 -22.47 -3.46
CA LEU A 511 -70.78 -21.16 -3.12
C LEU A 511 -71.47 -20.50 -4.31
N GLY A 512 -70.92 -20.65 -5.52
CA GLY A 512 -71.53 -20.15 -6.75
C GLY A 512 -72.91 -20.74 -7.02
N LYS A 513 -73.05 -22.06 -6.87
CA LYS A 513 -74.35 -22.73 -6.96
C LYS A 513 -75.34 -22.19 -5.93
N ALA A 514 -74.91 -22.06 -4.67
CA ALA A 514 -75.76 -21.54 -3.59
C ALA A 514 -76.20 -20.08 -3.79
N LEU A 515 -75.33 -19.22 -4.35
CA LEU A 515 -75.68 -17.84 -4.71
C LEU A 515 -76.75 -17.81 -5.81
N GLU A 516 -76.57 -18.62 -6.85
CA GLU A 516 -77.48 -18.69 -8.00
C GLU A 516 -78.85 -19.22 -7.60
N GLU A 517 -78.90 -20.30 -6.81
CA GLU A 517 -80.14 -20.85 -6.25
C GLU A 517 -80.89 -19.81 -5.41
N TYR A 518 -80.18 -19.06 -4.55
CA TYR A 518 -80.78 -18.01 -3.74
C TYR A 518 -81.26 -16.82 -4.57
N LYS A 519 -80.51 -16.41 -5.61
CA LYS A 519 -80.93 -15.38 -6.56
C LYS A 519 -82.23 -15.78 -7.26
N GLN A 520 -82.30 -16.99 -7.81
CA GLN A 520 -83.53 -17.49 -8.43
C GLN A 520 -84.71 -17.55 -7.45
N SER A 521 -84.46 -17.90 -6.18
CA SER A 521 -85.47 -17.84 -5.12
C SER A 521 -85.99 -16.42 -4.91
N LEU A 522 -85.10 -15.41 -4.90
CA LEU A 522 -85.49 -14.01 -4.77
C LEU A 522 -86.26 -13.52 -6.01
N GLU A 523 -85.85 -13.89 -7.21
CA GLU A 523 -86.56 -13.53 -8.46
C GLU A 523 -87.99 -14.09 -8.47
N ARG A 524 -88.16 -15.35 -8.07
CA ARG A 524 -89.49 -15.95 -7.89
C ARG A 524 -90.30 -15.18 -6.83
N THR A 525 -89.68 -14.79 -5.72
CA THR A 525 -90.33 -13.99 -4.67
C THR A 525 -90.75 -12.61 -5.20
N ALA A 526 -89.95 -11.98 -6.05
CA ALA A 526 -90.28 -10.70 -6.67
C ALA A 526 -91.49 -10.84 -7.62
N ARG A 527 -91.56 -11.91 -8.42
CA ARG A 527 -92.73 -12.21 -9.27
C ARG A 527 -93.99 -12.44 -8.45
N LEU A 528 -93.89 -13.19 -7.34
CA LEU A 528 -95.00 -13.40 -6.42
C LEU A 528 -95.52 -12.08 -5.85
N GLN A 529 -94.62 -11.24 -5.33
CA GLN A 529 -95.00 -9.97 -4.73
C GLN A 529 -95.59 -9.01 -5.77
N GLN A 530 -95.05 -8.97 -6.98
CA GLN A 530 -95.63 -8.18 -8.07
C GLN A 530 -97.05 -8.63 -8.41
N ALA A 531 -97.29 -9.94 -8.56
CA ALA A 531 -98.63 -10.46 -8.85
C ALA A 531 -99.64 -10.16 -7.73
N VAL A 532 -99.21 -10.26 -6.46
CA VAL A 532 -100.02 -9.89 -5.29
C VAL A 532 -100.32 -8.39 -5.27
N ASP A 533 -99.33 -7.53 -5.53
CA ASP A 533 -99.51 -6.07 -5.57
C ASP A 533 -100.49 -5.66 -6.69
N GLU A 534 -100.37 -6.27 -7.89
CA GLU A 534 -101.29 -6.04 -9.01
C GLU A 534 -102.72 -6.51 -8.74
N PHE A 535 -102.87 -7.67 -8.08
CA PHE A 535 -104.18 -8.17 -7.64
C PHE A 535 -104.79 -7.26 -6.57
N GLN A 536 -104.00 -6.81 -5.60
CA GLN A 536 -104.48 -5.92 -4.54
C GLN A 536 -104.90 -4.56 -5.13
N PHE A 537 -104.13 -4.02 -6.08
CA PHE A 537 -104.51 -2.80 -6.80
C PHE A 537 -105.86 -2.96 -7.52
N TRP A 538 -106.08 -4.08 -8.21
CA TRP A 538 -107.38 -4.39 -8.81
C TRP A 538 -108.49 -4.47 -7.74
N CYS A 539 -108.22 -5.12 -6.60
CA CYS A 539 -109.18 -5.21 -5.51
C CYS A 539 -109.62 -3.83 -5.02
N ASP A 540 -108.66 -2.93 -4.83
CA ASP A 540 -108.90 -1.58 -4.30
C ASP A 540 -109.65 -0.72 -5.33
N GLU A 541 -109.23 -0.72 -6.60
CA GLU A 541 -109.89 0.01 -7.69
C GLU A 541 -111.31 -0.49 -7.96
N LEU A 542 -111.52 -1.82 -7.96
CA LEU A 542 -112.83 -2.39 -8.18
C LEU A 542 -113.75 -2.16 -6.98
N SER A 543 -113.24 -2.29 -5.74
CA SER A 543 -114.02 -1.94 -4.54
C SER A 543 -114.47 -0.48 -4.58
N SER A 544 -113.59 0.44 -4.96
CA SER A 544 -113.92 1.86 -5.18
C SER A 544 -114.98 2.06 -6.27
N THR A 545 -114.88 1.30 -7.37
CA THR A 545 -115.84 1.34 -8.48
C THR A 545 -117.21 0.81 -8.06
N ILE A 546 -117.28 -0.31 -7.33
CA ILE A 546 -118.52 -0.88 -6.78
C ILE A 546 -119.23 0.16 -5.91
N VAL A 547 -118.50 0.79 -4.98
CA VAL A 547 -119.05 1.84 -4.11
C VAL A 547 -119.56 3.04 -4.93
N ARG A 548 -118.80 3.47 -5.96
CA ARG A 548 -119.18 4.60 -6.81
C ARG A 548 -120.43 4.31 -7.64
N VAL A 549 -120.52 3.13 -8.24
CA VAL A 549 -121.67 2.70 -9.04
C VAL A 549 -122.89 2.50 -8.14
N GLY A 550 -122.73 1.90 -6.97
CA GLY A 550 -123.81 1.77 -5.98
C GLY A 550 -124.32 3.12 -5.45
N LYS A 551 -123.45 4.12 -5.35
CA LYS A 551 -123.88 5.49 -5.05
C LYS A 551 -124.61 6.12 -6.24
N PHE A 552 -124.03 6.05 -7.44
CA PHE A 552 -124.60 6.64 -8.65
C PHE A 552 -125.95 6.02 -9.04
N SER A 553 -126.15 4.73 -8.76
CA SER A 553 -127.43 4.06 -9.00
C SER A 553 -128.56 4.67 -8.16
N SER A 554 -128.28 5.12 -6.93
CA SER A 554 -129.28 5.82 -6.11
C SER A 554 -129.68 7.20 -6.65
N GLU A 555 -128.87 7.77 -7.55
CA GLU A 555 -129.11 9.08 -8.19
C GLU A 555 -129.81 8.94 -9.55
N CYS A 556 -129.96 7.71 -10.06
CA CYS A 556 -130.66 7.44 -11.32
C CYS A 556 -132.19 7.49 -11.13
N GLY A 557 -132.85 8.43 -11.80
CA GLY A 557 -134.30 8.65 -11.68
C GLY A 557 -135.17 7.94 -12.70
N THR A 558 -134.58 7.26 -13.70
CA THR A 558 -135.32 6.59 -14.77
C THR A 558 -134.82 5.17 -14.99
N LYS A 559 -135.72 4.30 -15.46
CA LYS A 559 -135.43 2.90 -15.78
C LYS A 559 -134.30 2.77 -16.80
N GLU A 560 -134.31 3.58 -17.87
CA GLU A 560 -133.31 3.52 -18.93
C GLU A 560 -131.91 3.89 -18.43
N ALA A 561 -131.80 4.83 -17.48
CA ALA A 561 -130.53 5.25 -16.91
C ALA A 561 -129.90 4.11 -16.09
N VAL A 562 -130.71 3.39 -15.29
CA VAL A 562 -130.24 2.23 -14.52
C VAL A 562 -129.88 1.05 -15.45
N ALA A 563 -130.68 0.81 -16.50
CA ALA A 563 -130.40 -0.24 -17.48
C ALA A 563 -129.06 0.00 -18.21
N VAL A 564 -128.76 1.25 -18.57
CA VAL A 564 -127.47 1.62 -19.18
C VAL A 564 -126.34 1.46 -18.17
N LEU A 565 -126.52 1.90 -16.92
CA LEU A 565 -125.53 1.77 -15.86
C LEU A 565 -125.20 0.29 -15.57
N TYR A 566 -126.21 -0.57 -15.46
CA TYR A 566 -126.06 -2.01 -15.31
C TYR A 566 -125.23 -2.59 -16.46
N ARG A 567 -125.64 -2.35 -17.71
CA ARG A 567 -124.93 -2.88 -18.89
C ARG A 567 -123.48 -2.39 -18.98
N GLN A 568 -123.23 -1.13 -18.61
CA GLN A 568 -121.86 -0.57 -18.61
C GLN A 568 -121.00 -1.18 -17.51
N PHE A 569 -121.54 -1.32 -16.30
CA PHE A 569 -120.85 -1.94 -15.17
C PHE A 569 -120.56 -3.42 -15.43
N GLU A 570 -121.56 -4.17 -15.91
CA GLU A 570 -121.44 -5.58 -16.29
C GLU A 570 -120.37 -5.79 -17.37
N LYS A 571 -120.41 -4.97 -18.45
CA LYS A 571 -119.44 -5.03 -19.55
C LYS A 571 -118.02 -4.68 -19.11
N PHE A 572 -117.85 -3.84 -18.10
CA PHE A 572 -116.54 -3.46 -17.57
C PHE A 572 -115.96 -4.52 -16.63
N VAL A 573 -116.77 -5.05 -15.71
CA VAL A 573 -116.28 -5.85 -14.58
C VAL A 573 -116.11 -7.33 -14.91
N TRP A 574 -117.08 -7.97 -15.57
CA TRP A 574 -117.03 -9.42 -15.77
C TRP A 574 -115.87 -9.91 -16.63
N PRO A 575 -115.40 -9.19 -17.67
CA PRO A 575 -114.19 -9.60 -18.40
C PRO A 575 -112.92 -9.62 -17.53
N MET A 576 -112.88 -8.86 -16.43
CA MET A 576 -111.71 -8.79 -15.56
C MET A 576 -111.66 -9.93 -14.52
N VAL A 577 -112.79 -10.54 -14.16
CA VAL A 577 -112.85 -11.60 -13.13
C VAL A 577 -112.03 -12.84 -13.55
N PRO A 578 -112.21 -13.43 -14.74
CA PRO A 578 -111.39 -14.58 -15.18
C PRO A 578 -109.89 -14.26 -15.24
N GLN A 579 -109.52 -13.01 -15.59
CA GLN A 579 -108.12 -12.59 -15.62
C GLN A 579 -107.49 -12.57 -14.21
N GLN A 580 -108.27 -12.19 -13.19
CA GLN A 580 -107.80 -12.25 -11.81
C GLN A 580 -107.79 -13.67 -11.25
N GLU A 581 -108.72 -14.54 -11.66
CA GLU A 581 -108.66 -15.96 -11.31
C GLU A 581 -107.37 -16.61 -11.85
N GLU A 582 -106.98 -16.33 -13.09
CA GLU A 582 -105.71 -16.78 -13.66
C GLU A 582 -104.50 -16.21 -12.87
N ARG A 583 -104.54 -14.93 -12.50
CA ARG A 583 -103.51 -14.32 -11.66
C ARG A 583 -103.43 -14.97 -10.28
N ILE A 584 -104.56 -15.30 -9.64
CA ILE A 584 -104.59 -16.02 -8.36
C ILE A 584 -104.01 -17.42 -8.53
N GLN A 585 -104.27 -18.11 -9.64
CA GLN A 585 -103.62 -19.39 -9.94
C GLN A 585 -102.10 -19.24 -10.06
N GLN A 586 -101.61 -18.19 -10.73
CA GLN A 586 -100.17 -17.89 -10.82
C GLN A 586 -99.57 -17.57 -9.45
N ILE A 587 -100.25 -16.76 -8.62
CA ILE A 587 -99.87 -16.48 -7.22
C ILE A 587 -99.79 -17.80 -6.45
N THR A 588 -100.77 -18.69 -6.62
CA THR A 588 -100.85 -19.98 -5.95
C THR A 588 -99.68 -20.87 -6.32
N GLU A 589 -99.42 -21.04 -7.63
CA GLU A 589 -98.35 -21.89 -8.13
C GLU A 589 -96.98 -21.41 -7.63
N VAL A 590 -96.72 -20.09 -7.72
CA VAL A 590 -95.44 -19.52 -7.28
C VAL A 590 -95.28 -19.59 -5.76
N ALA A 591 -96.35 -19.34 -4.98
CA ALA A 591 -96.32 -19.44 -3.53
C ALA A 591 -96.04 -20.88 -3.05
N LEU A 592 -96.68 -21.89 -3.66
CA LEU A 592 -96.45 -23.30 -3.33
C LEU A 592 -95.00 -23.73 -3.62
N ARG A 593 -94.43 -23.25 -4.74
CA ARG A 593 -93.03 -23.55 -5.10
C ARG A 593 -92.01 -22.85 -4.19
N LEU A 594 -92.35 -21.68 -3.64
CA LEU A 594 -91.45 -20.89 -2.77
C LEU A 594 -91.52 -21.28 -1.30
N HIS A 595 -92.73 -21.50 -0.78
CA HIS A 595 -93.00 -21.70 0.65
C HIS A 595 -93.34 -23.16 0.98
N GLY A 596 -93.53 -24.01 -0.03
CA GLY A 596 -93.99 -25.39 0.16
C GLY A 596 -95.51 -25.49 0.24
N PRO A 597 -96.06 -26.71 0.30
CA PRO A 597 -97.49 -26.97 0.14
C PRO A 597 -98.35 -26.39 1.28
N GLU A 598 -97.84 -26.39 2.51
CA GLU A 598 -98.58 -25.95 3.70
C GLU A 598 -98.55 -24.43 3.87
N GLU A 599 -97.36 -23.83 3.90
CA GLU A 599 -97.21 -22.37 4.05
C GLU A 599 -97.66 -21.61 2.79
N GLY A 600 -97.45 -22.20 1.60
CA GLY A 600 -97.91 -21.61 0.35
C GLY A 600 -99.43 -21.52 0.26
N LYS A 601 -100.17 -22.54 0.73
CA LYS A 601 -101.65 -22.46 0.82
C LYS A 601 -102.09 -21.34 1.77
N LYS A 602 -101.53 -21.30 2.98
CA LYS A 602 -101.82 -20.25 3.96
C LYS A 602 -101.55 -18.84 3.44
N PHE A 603 -100.49 -18.65 2.65
CA PHE A 603 -100.18 -17.37 2.02
C PHE A 603 -101.30 -16.90 1.08
N VAL A 604 -101.83 -17.82 0.27
CA VAL A 604 -102.79 -17.53 -0.80
C VAL A 604 -104.22 -17.42 -0.27
N GLU A 605 -104.56 -18.11 0.83
CA GLU A 605 -105.90 -18.13 1.44
C GLU A 605 -106.51 -16.73 1.56
N LYS A 606 -105.72 -15.74 2.02
CA LYS A 606 -106.18 -14.35 2.15
C LYS A 606 -106.53 -13.71 0.79
N THR A 607 -105.71 -13.95 -0.23
CA THR A 607 -105.91 -13.46 -1.59
C THR A 607 -107.17 -14.07 -2.20
N THR A 608 -107.36 -15.39 -2.08
CA THR A 608 -108.55 -16.09 -2.57
C THR A 608 -109.82 -15.66 -1.83
N ALA A 609 -109.77 -15.54 -0.51
CA ALA A 609 -110.90 -15.04 0.28
C ALA A 609 -111.32 -13.64 -0.17
N ARG A 610 -110.35 -12.73 -0.34
CA ARG A 610 -110.60 -11.37 -0.81
C ARG A 610 -111.20 -11.30 -2.22
N HIS A 611 -110.74 -12.17 -3.11
CA HIS A 611 -111.33 -12.27 -4.45
C HIS A 611 -112.81 -12.66 -4.40
N ASN A 612 -113.13 -13.70 -3.62
CA ASN A 612 -114.50 -14.17 -3.47
C ASN A 612 -115.42 -13.08 -2.88
N GLU A 613 -114.95 -12.35 -1.86
CA GLU A 613 -115.68 -11.20 -1.29
C GLU A 613 -116.05 -10.16 -2.35
N ILE A 614 -115.08 -9.80 -3.21
CA ILE A 614 -115.29 -8.80 -4.26
C ILE A 614 -116.23 -9.31 -5.34
N VAL A 615 -116.08 -10.56 -5.78
CA VAL A 615 -116.97 -11.17 -6.78
C VAL A 615 -118.41 -11.23 -6.25
N GLU A 616 -118.62 -11.56 -4.97
CA GLU A 616 -119.94 -11.49 -4.36
C GLU A 616 -120.48 -10.06 -4.30
N SER A 617 -119.65 -9.07 -3.94
CA SER A 617 -120.05 -7.65 -3.97
C SER A 617 -120.45 -7.17 -5.38
N ILE A 618 -119.80 -7.68 -6.44
CA ILE A 618 -120.20 -7.42 -7.84
C ILE A 618 -121.59 -7.99 -8.11
N LYS A 619 -121.83 -9.26 -7.75
CA LYS A 619 -123.12 -9.93 -7.95
C LYS A 619 -124.24 -9.23 -7.19
N GLU A 620 -123.99 -8.87 -5.93
CA GLU A 620 -124.92 -8.11 -5.09
C GLU A 620 -125.28 -6.78 -5.75
N LEU A 621 -124.29 -5.99 -6.20
CA LEU A 621 -124.55 -4.73 -6.89
C LEU A 621 -125.30 -4.93 -8.21
N CYS A 622 -124.91 -5.90 -9.03
CA CYS A 622 -125.63 -6.24 -10.28
C CYS A 622 -127.09 -6.60 -10.01
N SER A 623 -127.36 -7.42 -8.98
CA SER A 623 -128.72 -7.79 -8.58
C SER A 623 -129.52 -6.58 -8.07
N GLY A 624 -128.89 -5.71 -7.28
CA GLY A 624 -129.50 -4.48 -6.80
C GLY A 624 -129.84 -3.49 -7.92
N LEU A 625 -129.00 -3.42 -8.96
CA LEU A 625 -129.26 -2.60 -10.15
C LEU A 625 -130.45 -3.14 -10.97
N LEU A 626 -130.55 -4.45 -11.18
CA LEU A 626 -131.68 -5.08 -11.87
C LEU A 626 -133.00 -4.89 -11.10
N ASP A 627 -132.96 -5.05 -9.78
CA ASP A 627 -134.10 -4.79 -8.92
C ASP A 627 -134.54 -3.32 -8.96
N LEU A 628 -133.59 -2.38 -9.04
CA LEU A 628 -133.87 -0.96 -9.17
C LEU A 628 -134.45 -0.62 -10.55
N GLU A 629 -133.92 -1.21 -11.63
CA GLU A 629 -134.46 -1.08 -12.99
C GLU A 629 -135.92 -1.58 -13.07
N ALA A 630 -136.26 -2.65 -12.35
CA ALA A 630 -137.62 -3.18 -12.31
C ALA A 630 -138.61 -2.30 -11.51
N LYS A 631 -138.11 -1.48 -10.57
CA LYS A 631 -138.90 -0.64 -9.67
C LYS A 631 -139.09 0.79 -10.15
N LEU A 632 -138.24 1.28 -11.04
CA LEU A 632 -138.34 2.62 -11.62
C LEU A 632 -139.34 2.64 -12.80
N PRO A 633 -140.14 3.72 -12.92
CA PRO A 633 -141.16 3.86 -13.96
C PRO A 633 -140.58 3.97 -15.37
#